data_AF-A0A0F8YME4-F1
#
_entry.id   AF-A0A0F8YME4-F1
#
_cell.length_a   1.000
_cell.length_b   1.000
_cell.length_c   1.000
_cell.angle_alpha   90.00
_cell.angle_beta   90.00
_cell.angle_gamma   90.00
#
_symmetry.space_group_name_H-M   'P 1'
#
loop_
_entity.id
_entity.type
_entity.pdbx_description
1 polymer ?
#
loop_
_entity_poly.entity_id
_entity_poly.type
_entity_poly.pdbx_seq_one_letter_code
_entity_poly.pdbx_strand_id
1 'polypeptide(L)'
;MADRPIRVQRKRTKGWRMPSNTVCVTRPSRWGNPWPVDALRRALVHAYDWSGNTHDGLYRAFFAVPRAVEIANDPYWTAEAPAIAVRLFQVLAARFKGTAPEAYEAWLAPLRGKNLCCWCHLCAAHAGGKPLGERCDDCEPCHVDALLELANG
;
A
#
# COMPACT_ATOMS: atom_id res chain seq x y z
N MET A 1 21.35 -21.10 1.86
CA MET A 1 20.79 -19.87 2.46
C MET A 1 19.39 -19.72 1.88
N ALA A 2 18.35 -19.65 2.70
CA ALA A 2 17.01 -19.42 2.17
C ALA A 2 16.99 -18.06 1.48
N ASP A 3 16.57 -18.01 0.21
CA ASP A 3 16.43 -16.74 -0.52
C ASP A 3 15.54 -15.79 0.29
N ARG A 4 15.92 -14.50 0.32
CA ARG A 4 15.15 -13.47 1.03
C ARG A 4 13.70 -13.46 0.53
N PRO A 5 12.71 -13.22 1.41
CA PRO A 5 11.32 -13.08 0.97
C PRO A 5 11.14 -12.08 -0.17
N ILE A 6 10.26 -12.38 -1.11
CA ILE A 6 9.97 -11.55 -2.29
C ILE A 6 8.53 -11.04 -2.30
N ARG A 7 8.34 -9.85 -2.87
CA ARG A 7 7.04 -9.33 -3.30
C ARG A 7 6.68 -10.00 -4.62
N VAL A 8 5.54 -10.68 -4.65
CA VAL A 8 5.00 -11.37 -5.83
C VAL A 8 3.82 -10.59 -6.39
N GLN A 9 3.83 -10.31 -7.70
CA GLN A 9 2.64 -9.80 -8.38
C GLN A 9 1.68 -10.95 -8.68
N ARG A 10 0.45 -10.84 -8.17
CA ARG A 10 -0.65 -11.75 -8.50
C ARG A 10 -1.12 -11.49 -9.93
N LYS A 11 -1.35 -12.56 -10.70
CA LYS A 11 -1.79 -12.47 -12.11
C LYS A 11 -3.04 -13.33 -12.33
N ARG A 12 -3.92 -12.91 -13.25
CA ARG A 12 -5.07 -13.70 -13.73
C ARG A 12 -4.78 -14.37 -15.07
N THR A 13 -3.54 -14.32 -15.53
CA THR A 13 -3.13 -14.91 -16.80
C THR A 13 -3.27 -16.43 -16.75
N LYS A 14 -3.75 -17.03 -17.85
CA LYS A 14 -3.93 -18.49 -17.96
C LYS A 14 -2.61 -19.19 -17.67
N GLY A 15 -2.65 -20.23 -16.84
CA GLY A 15 -1.46 -20.99 -16.43
C GLY A 15 -0.69 -20.40 -15.25
N TRP A 16 -0.96 -19.16 -14.83
CA TRP A 16 -0.32 -18.62 -13.64
C TRP A 16 -0.74 -19.40 -12.39
N ARG A 17 0.24 -19.64 -11.51
CA ARG A 17 0.06 -20.25 -10.20
C ARG A 17 0.80 -19.40 -9.19
N MET A 18 0.20 -19.23 -8.02
CA MET A 18 0.84 -18.55 -6.92
C MET A 18 2.09 -19.38 -6.52
N PRO A 19 3.28 -18.77 -6.42
CA PRO A 19 4.47 -19.47 -5.97
C PRO A 19 4.23 -20.10 -4.59
N SER A 20 4.85 -21.25 -4.34
CA SER A 20 4.84 -21.85 -3.01
C SER A 20 5.41 -20.86 -1.97
N ASN A 21 5.05 -21.06 -0.69
CA ASN A 21 5.48 -20.17 0.40
C ASN A 21 5.02 -18.68 0.25
N THR A 22 3.96 -18.41 -0.52
CA THR A 22 3.42 -17.05 -0.72
C THR A 22 2.08 -16.85 -0.02
N VAL A 23 1.96 -15.76 0.76
CA VAL A 23 0.71 -15.36 1.41
C VAL A 23 0.04 -14.23 0.62
N CYS A 24 -1.26 -14.36 0.37
CA CYS A 24 -2.04 -13.33 -0.30
C CYS A 24 -2.49 -12.24 0.67
N VAL A 25 -1.94 -11.03 0.53
CA VAL A 25 -2.24 -9.87 1.38
C VAL A 25 -3.03 -8.79 0.63
N THR A 26 -3.79 -9.19 -0.40
CA THR A 26 -4.67 -8.29 -1.15
C THR A 26 -5.72 -7.63 -0.26
N ARG A 27 -6.37 -6.57 -0.74
CA ARG A 27 -7.33 -5.75 0.02
C ARG A 27 -8.41 -6.50 0.84
N PRO A 28 -9.01 -7.63 0.39
CA PRO A 28 -9.97 -8.36 1.22
C PRO A 28 -9.37 -9.13 2.40
N SER A 29 -8.04 -9.25 2.47
CA SER A 29 -7.36 -9.92 3.58
C SER A 29 -7.24 -9.00 4.79
N ARG A 30 -7.00 -9.58 5.96
CA ARG A 30 -6.70 -8.83 7.20
C ARG A 30 -5.39 -8.01 7.15
N TRP A 31 -4.60 -8.15 6.08
CA TRP A 31 -3.38 -7.39 5.81
C TRP A 31 -3.54 -6.44 4.61
N GLY A 32 -4.75 -6.32 4.07
CA GLY A 32 -5.04 -5.43 2.97
C GLY A 32 -4.84 -3.97 3.38
N ASN A 33 -4.36 -3.15 2.44
CA ASN A 33 -4.37 -1.70 2.63
C ASN A 33 -5.85 -1.22 2.73
N PRO A 34 -6.25 -0.56 3.84
CA PRO A 34 -7.63 -0.12 4.05
C PRO A 34 -7.98 1.15 3.25
N TRP A 35 -7.01 1.81 2.61
CA TRP A 35 -7.22 2.93 1.70
C TRP A 35 -7.24 2.43 0.25
N PRO A 36 -8.42 2.26 -0.37
CA PRO A 36 -8.50 1.88 -1.78
C PRO A 36 -7.98 3.03 -2.63
N VAL A 37 -7.02 2.79 -3.51
CA VAL A 37 -6.44 3.85 -4.39
C VAL A 37 -7.54 4.60 -5.14
N ASP A 38 -8.55 3.90 -5.68
CA ASP A 38 -9.67 4.52 -6.38
C ASP A 38 -10.62 5.31 -5.47
N ALA A 39 -10.77 4.89 -4.21
CA ALA A 39 -11.60 5.62 -3.25
C ALA A 39 -10.86 6.83 -2.68
N LEU A 40 -9.54 6.76 -2.52
CA LEU A 40 -8.68 7.90 -2.22
C LEU A 40 -8.73 8.90 -3.38
N ARG A 41 -8.60 8.41 -4.62
CA ARG A 41 -8.76 9.20 -5.85
C ARG A 41 -10.12 9.91 -5.89
N ARG A 42 -11.22 9.20 -5.61
CA ARG A 42 -12.58 9.77 -5.58
C ARG A 42 -12.85 10.69 -4.38
N ALA A 43 -12.39 10.36 -3.18
CA ALA A 43 -12.57 11.19 -1.99
C ALA A 43 -11.80 12.51 -2.11
N LEU A 44 -10.62 12.50 -2.72
CA LEU A 44 -9.87 13.71 -3.05
C LEU A 44 -10.56 14.56 -4.12
N VAL A 45 -11.31 13.95 -5.05
CA VAL A 45 -12.17 14.65 -6.02
C VAL A 45 -13.45 15.20 -5.37
N HIS A 46 -14.07 14.49 -4.42
CA HIS A 46 -15.34 14.90 -3.78
C HIS A 46 -15.17 15.88 -2.61
N ALA A 47 -14.00 15.93 -1.95
CA ALA A 47 -13.67 16.97 -0.96
C ALA A 47 -13.67 18.40 -1.56
N TYR A 48 -13.77 18.51 -2.89
CA TYR A 48 -13.86 19.75 -3.65
C TYR A 48 -15.26 20.39 -3.65
N ASP A 49 -16.34 19.62 -3.45
CA ASP A 49 -17.70 20.07 -3.83
C ASP A 49 -18.59 20.52 -2.65
N TRP A 50 -18.19 20.28 -1.40
CA TRP A 50 -19.12 20.46 -0.27
C TRP A 50 -18.44 21.03 0.98
N SER A 51 -18.24 22.36 1.01
CA SER A 51 -17.89 23.06 2.27
C SER A 51 -19.07 23.88 2.78
N GLY A 52 -19.91 23.22 3.57
CA GLY A 52 -20.95 23.84 4.37
C GLY A 52 -21.15 23.06 5.67
N ASN A 53 -20.19 23.20 6.61
CA ASN A 53 -20.21 22.80 8.03
C ASN A 53 -20.31 21.28 8.30
N THR A 54 -19.58 20.59 9.18
CA THR A 54 -18.70 20.85 10.34
C THR A 54 -17.76 19.64 10.50
N HIS A 55 -16.49 19.85 10.90
CA HIS A 55 -15.55 19.00 11.70
C HIS A 55 -14.09 19.33 11.34
N ASP A 56 -13.51 20.32 12.05
CA ASP A 56 -12.64 21.34 11.44
C ASP A 56 -11.14 21.32 11.85
N GLY A 57 -10.66 20.39 12.68
CA GLY A 57 -9.31 20.53 13.26
C GLY A 57 -8.15 19.99 12.40
N LEU A 58 -8.17 18.69 12.12
CA LEU A 58 -7.05 17.97 11.47
C LEU A 58 -7.08 18.04 9.94
N TYR A 59 -8.24 18.36 9.37
CA TYR A 59 -8.47 18.46 7.91
C TYR A 59 -7.94 19.78 7.33
N ARG A 60 -8.07 20.90 8.07
CA ARG A 60 -7.58 22.23 7.64
C ARG A 60 -6.05 22.33 7.60
N ALA A 61 -5.35 21.63 8.47
CA ALA A 61 -3.89 21.69 8.55
C ALA A 61 -3.19 21.07 7.32
N PHE A 62 -3.88 20.19 6.58
CA PHE A 62 -3.29 19.44 5.47
C PHE A 62 -3.49 20.05 4.07
N PHE A 63 -4.53 20.87 3.82
CA PHE A 63 -4.93 21.22 2.44
C PHE A 63 -5.36 22.69 2.24
N ALA A 64 -4.47 23.64 2.51
CA ALA A 64 -4.61 25.01 2.03
C ALA A 64 -3.86 25.19 0.69
N VAL A 65 -4.45 24.78 -0.44
CA VAL A 65 -3.88 25.09 -1.76
C VAL A 65 -4.97 25.55 -2.74
N PRO A 66 -4.91 26.78 -3.26
CA PRO A 66 -5.77 27.23 -4.36
C PRO A 66 -5.50 26.43 -5.66
N ARG A 67 -6.54 26.19 -6.48
CA ARG A 67 -6.53 25.47 -7.80
C ARG A 67 -6.57 23.93 -7.80
N ALA A 68 -7.19 23.31 -6.80
CA ALA A 68 -7.26 21.85 -6.66
C ALA A 68 -7.82 21.06 -7.87
N VAL A 69 -8.75 21.61 -8.68
CA VAL A 69 -9.31 20.90 -9.86
C VAL A 69 -8.32 20.80 -11.04
N GLU A 70 -7.47 21.79 -11.21
CA GLU A 70 -6.43 21.75 -12.24
C GLU A 70 -5.35 20.73 -11.86
N ILE A 71 -5.09 20.57 -10.54
CA ILE A 71 -4.09 19.65 -9.98
C ILE A 71 -4.62 18.19 -9.89
N ALA A 72 -5.90 17.98 -9.60
CA ALA A 72 -6.47 16.63 -9.48
C ALA A 72 -6.53 15.85 -10.81
N ASN A 73 -6.59 16.58 -11.92
CA ASN A 73 -6.48 16.04 -13.28
C ASN A 73 -5.04 16.12 -13.83
N ASP A 74 -4.10 16.60 -13.01
CA ASP A 74 -2.69 16.66 -13.38
C ASP A 74 -2.09 15.25 -13.32
N PRO A 75 -1.39 14.80 -14.38
CA PRO A 75 -0.68 13.52 -14.40
C PRO A 75 0.23 13.31 -13.17
N TYR A 76 0.84 14.37 -12.65
CA TYR A 76 1.74 14.32 -11.48
C TYR A 76 1.02 13.86 -10.21
N TRP A 77 -0.22 14.31 -9.97
CA TRP A 77 -1.00 13.94 -8.78
C TRP A 77 -1.48 12.48 -8.81
N THR A 78 -1.78 11.96 -10.00
CA THR A 78 -2.19 10.55 -10.16
C THR A 78 -1.06 9.55 -9.92
N ALA A 79 0.20 9.95 -10.17
CA ALA A 79 1.38 9.11 -9.95
C ALA A 79 1.68 8.91 -8.46
N GLU A 80 1.35 9.87 -7.60
CA GLU A 80 1.66 9.84 -6.16
C GLU A 80 0.63 9.09 -5.31
N ALA A 81 -0.62 8.93 -5.80
CA ALA A 81 -1.70 8.31 -5.03
C ALA A 81 -1.37 6.90 -4.48
N PRO A 82 -0.70 5.98 -5.22
CA PRO A 82 -0.24 4.71 -4.66
C PRO A 82 0.78 4.90 -3.53
N ALA A 83 1.75 5.81 -3.68
CA ALA A 83 2.75 6.09 -2.65
C ALA A 83 2.10 6.66 -1.38
N ILE A 84 1.12 7.56 -1.52
CA ILE A 84 0.35 8.11 -0.39
C ILE A 84 -0.42 7.01 0.34
N ALA A 85 -1.11 6.12 -0.39
CA ALA A 85 -1.83 5.00 0.21
C ALA A 85 -0.90 4.06 1.00
N VAL A 86 0.32 3.81 0.49
CA VAL A 86 1.34 3.04 1.21
C VAL A 86 1.84 3.78 2.44
N ARG A 87 2.04 5.10 2.35
CA ARG A 87 2.47 5.91 3.49
C ARG A 87 1.45 5.90 4.62
N LEU A 88 0.15 6.05 4.30
CA LEU A 88 -0.92 5.95 5.29
C LEU A 88 -0.96 4.56 5.96
N PHE A 89 -0.72 3.50 5.18
CA PHE A 89 -0.58 2.15 5.72
C PHE A 89 0.57 2.02 6.71
N GLN A 90 1.74 2.56 6.39
CA GLN A 90 2.89 2.56 7.31
C GLN A 90 2.56 3.30 8.62
N VAL A 91 1.90 4.45 8.55
CA VAL A 91 1.47 5.21 9.74
C VAL A 91 0.51 4.41 10.60
N LEU A 92 -0.46 3.73 9.99
CA LEU A 92 -1.40 2.88 10.71
C LEU A 92 -0.72 1.68 11.37
N ALA A 93 0.19 1.01 10.66
CA ALA A 93 0.96 -0.10 11.21
C ALA A 93 1.81 0.35 12.41
N ALA A 94 2.47 1.51 12.31
CA ALA A 94 3.23 2.10 13.41
C ALA A 94 2.33 2.44 14.62
N ARG A 95 1.15 3.01 14.37
CA ARG A 95 0.18 3.29 15.43
C ARG A 95 -0.34 2.00 16.08
N PHE A 96 -0.66 0.98 15.29
CA PHE A 96 -1.11 -0.32 15.77
C PHE A 96 -0.07 -0.97 16.69
N LYS A 97 1.22 -0.95 16.29
CA LYS A 97 2.33 -1.41 17.12
C LYS A 97 2.38 -0.70 18.48
N GLY A 98 2.18 0.62 18.50
CA GLY A 98 2.21 1.41 19.74
C GLY A 98 0.99 1.21 20.64
N THR A 99 -0.20 0.98 20.08
CA THR A 99 -1.44 0.86 20.86
C THR A 99 -1.76 -0.56 21.29
N ALA A 100 -1.29 -1.58 20.56
CA ALA A 100 -1.61 -2.98 20.80
C ALA A 100 -0.47 -3.92 20.34
N PRO A 101 0.69 -3.93 21.05
CA PRO A 101 1.89 -4.62 20.60
C PRO A 101 1.73 -6.14 20.47
N GLU A 102 1.00 -6.80 21.37
CA GLU A 102 0.76 -8.24 21.32
C GLU A 102 -0.08 -8.64 20.10
N ALA A 103 -1.14 -7.88 19.84
CA ALA A 103 -1.99 -8.07 18.66
C ALA A 103 -1.24 -7.75 17.36
N TYR A 104 -0.34 -6.77 17.39
CA TYR A 104 0.54 -6.44 16.28
C TYR A 104 1.51 -7.59 15.94
N GLU A 105 2.13 -8.20 16.95
CA GLU A 105 2.99 -9.38 16.74
C GLU A 105 2.20 -10.59 16.24
N ALA A 106 1.02 -10.85 16.80
CA ALA A 106 0.13 -11.91 16.31
C ALA A 106 -0.33 -11.67 14.86
N TRP A 107 -0.49 -10.40 14.47
CA TRP A 107 -0.84 -10.00 13.10
C TRP A 107 0.32 -10.25 12.12
N LEU A 108 1.57 -10.00 12.51
CA LEU A 108 2.75 -10.19 11.65
C LEU A 108 3.30 -11.61 11.64
N ALA A 109 3.18 -12.37 12.74
CA ALA A 109 3.79 -13.70 12.88
C ALA A 109 3.54 -14.65 11.68
N PRO A 110 2.34 -14.70 11.08
CA PRO A 110 2.07 -15.58 9.92
C PRO A 110 2.77 -15.16 8.63
N LEU A 111 3.32 -13.94 8.56
CA LEU A 111 4.01 -13.40 7.38
C LEU A 111 5.54 -13.62 7.44
N ARG A 112 6.08 -13.99 8.61
CA ARG A 112 7.52 -14.16 8.80
C ARG A 112 8.04 -15.31 7.93
N GLY A 113 9.12 -15.04 7.18
CA GLY A 113 9.72 -15.98 6.23
C GLY A 113 8.85 -16.30 5.00
N LYS A 114 7.76 -15.56 4.75
CA LYS A 114 6.86 -15.79 3.62
C LYS A 114 7.05 -14.74 2.54
N ASN A 115 6.92 -15.19 1.28
CA ASN A 115 6.68 -14.29 0.17
C ASN A 115 5.29 -13.68 0.32
N LEU A 116 5.08 -12.46 -0.14
CA LEU A 116 3.79 -11.79 -0.03
C LEU A 116 3.31 -11.38 -1.42
N CYS A 117 2.02 -11.58 -1.71
CA CYS A 117 1.45 -11.18 -3.00
C CYS A 117 0.31 -10.16 -2.92
N CYS A 118 0.31 -9.26 -3.90
CA CYS A 118 -0.76 -8.29 -4.19
C CYS A 118 -0.90 -8.13 -5.71
N TRP A 119 -1.86 -7.33 -6.17
CA TRP A 119 -2.10 -7.05 -7.59
C TRP A 119 -1.22 -5.91 -8.15
N CYS A 120 -0.66 -5.06 -7.29
CA CYS A 120 0.15 -3.89 -7.70
C CYS A 120 1.30 -4.27 -8.63
N HIS A 121 1.51 -3.47 -9.66
CA HIS A 121 2.41 -3.77 -10.77
C HIS A 121 3.87 -3.94 -10.32
N LEU A 122 4.55 -4.92 -10.91
CA LEU A 122 6.01 -5.07 -10.86
C LEU A 122 6.56 -4.88 -12.27
N CYS A 123 7.69 -4.17 -12.38
CA CYS A 123 8.35 -3.94 -13.66
C CYS A 123 8.89 -5.26 -14.25
N ALA A 124 9.38 -5.20 -15.50
CA ALA A 124 9.89 -6.37 -16.20
C ALA A 124 11.07 -7.05 -15.47
N ALA A 125 11.97 -6.28 -14.85
CA ALA A 125 13.10 -6.80 -14.09
C ALA A 125 12.65 -7.61 -12.86
N HIS A 126 11.51 -7.24 -12.24
CA HIS A 126 10.94 -7.92 -11.08
C HIS A 126 9.76 -8.83 -11.44
N ALA A 127 9.66 -9.30 -12.68
CA ALA A 127 8.57 -10.17 -13.12
C ALA A 127 8.50 -11.50 -12.33
N GLY A 128 9.65 -11.99 -11.84
CA GLY A 128 9.77 -13.16 -10.96
C GLY A 128 9.55 -12.87 -9.47
N GLY A 129 9.45 -11.60 -9.09
CA GLY A 129 9.30 -11.12 -7.73
C GLY A 129 10.38 -10.10 -7.36
N LYS A 130 10.00 -9.10 -6.57
CA LYS A 130 10.90 -8.05 -6.09
C LYS A 130 11.48 -8.45 -4.71
N PRO A 131 12.79 -8.58 -4.54
CA PRO A 131 13.43 -8.90 -3.26
C PRO A 131 13.11 -7.90 -2.15
N LEU A 132 12.97 -8.40 -0.92
CA LEU A 132 12.90 -7.58 0.29
C LEU A 132 14.10 -6.61 0.36
N GLY A 133 13.79 -5.35 0.66
CA GLY A 133 14.77 -4.27 0.81
C GLY A 133 15.24 -3.64 -0.51
N GLU A 134 14.87 -4.19 -1.67
CA GLU A 134 15.24 -3.62 -2.95
C GLU A 134 14.41 -2.37 -3.27
N ARG A 135 15.08 -1.27 -3.62
CA ARG A 135 14.43 -0.06 -4.14
C ARG A 135 14.38 -0.13 -5.66
N CYS A 136 13.21 0.15 -6.24
CA CYS A 136 13.00 0.15 -7.68
C CYS A 136 11.91 1.16 -7.99
N ASP A 137 12.25 2.15 -8.81
CA ASP A 137 11.36 3.27 -9.15
C ASP A 137 10.36 2.89 -10.26
N ASP A 138 10.64 1.83 -11.02
CA ASP A 138 9.75 1.29 -12.06
C ASP A 138 8.62 0.40 -11.49
N CYS A 139 8.76 -0.05 -10.25
CA CYS A 139 7.73 -0.84 -9.57
C CYS A 139 6.70 0.07 -8.91
N GLU A 140 5.41 -0.24 -9.07
CA GLU A 140 4.36 0.51 -8.40
C GLU A 140 4.50 0.37 -6.87
N PRO A 141 4.43 1.47 -6.09
CA PRO A 141 4.42 1.41 -4.64
C PRO A 141 3.35 0.44 -4.12
N CYS A 142 3.69 -0.41 -3.16
CA CYS A 142 2.74 -1.37 -2.61
C CYS A 142 2.90 -1.55 -1.09
N HIS A 143 1.79 -1.82 -0.41
CA HIS A 143 1.80 -2.13 1.02
C HIS A 143 2.48 -3.47 1.31
N VAL A 144 2.65 -4.33 0.29
CA VAL A 144 3.46 -5.55 0.40
C VAL A 144 4.90 -5.24 0.77
N ASP A 145 5.50 -4.19 0.19
CA ASP A 145 6.88 -3.83 0.50
C ASP A 145 7.00 -3.42 1.99
N ALA A 146 6.02 -2.68 2.50
CA ALA A 146 5.95 -2.33 3.92
C ALA A 146 5.74 -3.57 4.82
N LEU A 147 4.83 -4.47 4.46
CA LEU A 147 4.58 -5.70 5.24
C LEU A 147 5.78 -6.65 5.24
N LEU A 148 6.50 -6.75 4.11
CA LEU A 148 7.72 -7.55 4.02
C LEU A 148 8.77 -7.01 4.99
N GLU A 149 9.00 -5.69 4.98
CA GLU A 149 9.94 -5.03 5.90
C GLU A 149 9.53 -5.22 7.35
N LEU A 150 8.27 -4.96 7.70
CA LEU A 150 7.80 -5.06 9.09
C LEU A 150 7.87 -6.49 9.64
N ALA A 151 7.66 -7.50 8.80
CA ALA A 151 7.66 -8.90 9.25
C ALA A 151 9.05 -9.55 9.24
N ASN A 152 9.98 -9.07 8.40
CA ASN A 152 11.24 -9.78 8.10
C ASN A 152 12.51 -8.92 8.18
N GLY A 153 12.39 -7.60 8.35
CA GLY A 153 13.51 -6.68 8.58
C GLY A 153 13.93 -6.58 10.04
#